data_AF-A0A7W3YN31-F1
#
_entry.id   AF-A0A7W3YN31-F1
#
_cell.length_a   1.000
_cell.length_b   1.000
_cell.length_c   1.000
_cell.angle_alpha   90.00
_cell.angle_beta   90.00
_cell.angle_gamma   90.00
#
_symmetry.space_group_name_H-M   'P 1'
#
loop_
_entity.id
_entity.type
_entity.pdbx_description
1 polymer ?
#
loop_
_entity_poly.entity_id
_entity_poly.type
_entity_poly.pdbx_seq_one_letter_code
_entity_poly.pdbx_strand_id
1 'polypeptide(L)'
;MQVEIKIPEHAIITADNEKVTIEHKGLRSFANHGGTGSSAIPYSSIASIDYKEPGFTRGHIIIVPTSGSEHGGGLGGLDPLYAGSAWGKKNAIIFGRKHQKEMNELVEFINSKISQAHLSTTTISSADELAKFKKLLDENVITQEEFDAKKKQLLDL
;
A
#
# COMPACT_ATOMS: atom_id res chain seq x y z
N MET A 1 -11.68 0.10 8.82
CA MET A 1 -12.59 -0.49 7.81
C MET A 1 -12.30 -1.98 7.70
N GLN A 2 -13.31 -2.83 7.57
CA GLN A 2 -13.13 -4.27 7.34
C GLN A 2 -14.07 -4.75 6.24
N VAL A 3 -13.55 -5.55 5.30
CA VAL A 3 -14.32 -6.16 4.21
C VAL A 3 -14.02 -7.64 4.14
N GLU A 4 -15.07 -8.48 4.03
CA GLU A 4 -14.93 -9.93 3.87
C GLU A 4 -15.51 -10.37 2.53
N ILE A 5 -14.66 -11.01 1.73
CA ILE A 5 -15.00 -11.59 0.44
C ILE A 5 -14.97 -13.10 0.60
N LYS A 6 -16.13 -13.75 0.65
CA LYS A 6 -16.21 -15.22 0.75
C LYS A 6 -15.99 -15.91 -0.60
N ILE A 7 -16.32 -15.21 -1.68
CA ILE A 7 -16.22 -15.67 -3.06
C ILE A 7 -15.54 -14.55 -3.84
N PRO A 8 -14.43 -14.82 -4.54
CA PRO A 8 -14.09 -16.13 -5.09
C PRO A 8 -13.08 -16.96 -4.31
N GLU A 9 -12.28 -16.32 -3.48
CA GLU A 9 -11.44 -16.93 -2.46
C GLU A 9 -11.73 -16.20 -1.17
N HIS A 10 -11.74 -16.94 -0.06
CA HIS A 10 -12.12 -16.38 1.23
C HIS A 10 -11.02 -15.42 1.70
N ALA A 11 -11.19 -14.14 1.39
CA ALA A 11 -10.28 -13.06 1.73
C ALA A 11 -10.93 -12.12 2.75
N ILE A 12 -10.19 -11.77 3.79
CA ILE A 12 -10.60 -10.80 4.81
C ILE A 12 -9.61 -9.65 4.77
N ILE A 13 -10.10 -8.45 4.54
CA ILE A 13 -9.30 -7.24 4.46
C ILE A 13 -9.64 -6.36 5.66
N THR A 14 -8.61 -5.99 6.42
CA THR A 14 -8.74 -5.09 7.57
C THR A 14 -7.79 -3.92 7.35
N ALA A 15 -8.35 -2.72 7.20
CA ALA A 15 -7.61 -1.47 7.03
C ALA A 15 -7.85 -0.60 8.27
N ASP A 16 -6.79 -0.34 9.03
CA ASP A 16 -6.84 0.48 10.26
C ASP A 16 -6.20 1.86 10.03
N ASN A 17 -5.61 2.47 11.07
CA ASN A 17 -4.95 3.77 10.93
C ASN A 17 -3.49 3.68 10.48
N GLU A 18 -2.84 2.53 10.65
CA GLU A 18 -1.40 2.35 10.46
C GLU A 18 -1.07 1.43 9.29
N LYS A 19 -1.93 0.44 9.02
CA LYS A 19 -1.68 -0.61 8.05
C LYS A 19 -2.94 -1.18 7.43
N VAL A 20 -2.73 -1.91 6.33
CA VAL A 20 -3.72 -2.79 5.72
C VAL A 20 -3.27 -4.23 5.89
N THR A 21 -4.20 -5.09 6.31
CA THR A 21 -3.98 -6.53 6.50
C THR A 21 -4.90 -7.31 5.57
N ILE A 22 -4.32 -8.23 4.80
CA ILE A 22 -5.03 -9.15 3.91
C ILE A 22 -4.85 -10.55 4.45
N GLU A 23 -5.94 -11.21 4.82
CA GLU A 23 -5.95 -12.58 5.30
C GLU A 23 -6.64 -13.49 4.29
N HIS A 24 -5.93 -14.53 3.87
CA HIS A 24 -6.34 -15.51 2.88
C HIS A 24 -6.65 -16.84 3.56
N LYS A 25 -7.93 -17.24 3.57
CA LYS A 25 -8.43 -18.43 4.28
C LYS A 25 -8.93 -19.54 3.37
N GLY A 26 -8.82 -20.75 3.89
CA GLY A 26 -9.44 -21.94 3.32
C GLY A 26 -8.68 -22.58 2.16
N LEU A 27 -9.14 -23.78 1.79
CA LEU A 27 -8.44 -24.66 0.87
C LEU A 27 -8.33 -24.09 -0.56
N ARG A 28 -9.32 -23.30 -1.01
CA ARG A 28 -9.28 -22.63 -2.32
C ARG A 28 -8.21 -21.54 -2.38
N SER A 29 -8.11 -20.71 -1.35
CA SER A 29 -7.09 -19.67 -1.30
C SER A 29 -5.68 -20.29 -1.20
N PHE A 30 -5.53 -21.37 -0.44
CA PHE A 30 -4.29 -22.17 -0.43
C PHE A 30 -3.89 -22.65 -1.82
N ALA A 31 -4.82 -23.22 -2.60
CA ALA A 31 -4.52 -23.71 -3.95
C ALA A 31 -4.10 -22.58 -4.91
N ASN A 32 -4.72 -21.40 -4.79
CA ASN A 32 -4.46 -20.26 -5.66
C ASN A 32 -3.14 -19.55 -5.34
N HIS A 33 -2.85 -19.36 -4.04
CA HIS A 33 -1.69 -18.59 -3.55
C HIS A 33 -0.51 -19.46 -3.08
N GLY A 34 -0.70 -20.78 -2.96
CA GLY A 34 0.34 -21.71 -2.47
C GLY A 34 0.55 -21.63 -0.97
N GLY A 35 -0.42 -21.08 -0.24
CA GLY A 35 -0.39 -20.90 1.21
C GLY A 35 -1.65 -20.20 1.72
N THR A 36 -1.98 -20.40 3.00
CA THR A 36 -2.89 -19.51 3.75
C THR A 36 -2.05 -18.61 4.64
N GLY A 37 -2.44 -17.36 4.82
CA GLY A 37 -1.65 -16.44 5.63
C GLY A 37 -2.27 -15.06 5.74
N SER A 38 -1.64 -14.26 6.61
CA SER A 38 -1.97 -12.85 6.82
C SER A 38 -0.80 -12.00 6.37
N SER A 39 -1.06 -11.08 5.44
CA SER A 39 -0.09 -10.09 4.95
C SER A 39 -0.47 -8.74 5.52
N ALA A 40 0.32 -8.22 6.45
CA ALA A 40 0.14 -6.88 7.02
C ALA A 40 1.16 -5.92 6.40
N ILE A 41 0.67 -4.85 5.77
CA ILE A 41 1.48 -3.88 5.04
C ILE A 41 1.22 -2.47 5.63
N PRO A 42 2.21 -1.87 6.32
CA PRO A 42 2.11 -0.48 6.79
C PRO A 42 1.91 0.50 5.65
N TYR A 43 1.07 1.53 5.84
CA TYR A 43 0.80 2.53 4.80
C TYR A 43 2.06 3.26 4.31
N SER A 44 3.02 3.49 5.20
CA SER A 44 4.33 4.09 4.88
C SER A 44 5.20 3.24 3.96
N SER A 45 4.89 1.94 3.80
CA SER A 45 5.63 1.00 2.96
C SER A 45 4.93 0.68 1.64
N ILE A 46 3.76 1.27 1.38
CA ILE A 46 3.00 1.05 0.15
C ILE A 46 3.48 2.04 -0.90
N ALA A 47 3.98 1.53 -2.02
CA ALA A 47 4.37 2.36 -3.16
C ALA A 47 3.16 2.78 -3.98
N SER A 48 2.22 1.85 -4.22
CA SER A 48 1.00 2.11 -4.98
C SER A 48 -0.08 1.05 -4.74
N ILE A 49 -1.29 1.36 -5.20
CA ILE A 49 -2.38 0.39 -5.32
C ILE A 49 -2.65 0.19 -6.81
N ASP A 50 -2.57 -1.05 -7.27
CA ASP A 50 -3.03 -1.44 -8.61
C ASP A 50 -4.48 -1.92 -8.50
N TYR A 51 -5.40 -1.13 -9.06
CA TYR A 51 -6.83 -1.35 -8.97
C TYR A 51 -7.44 -1.59 -10.36
N LYS A 52 -8.18 -2.68 -10.49
CA LYS A 52 -8.97 -3.00 -11.67
C LYS A 52 -10.40 -3.32 -11.29
N GLU A 53 -11.33 -2.57 -11.86
CA GLU A 53 -12.76 -2.82 -11.68
C GLU A 53 -13.22 -4.16 -12.30
N PRO A 54 -14.26 -4.79 -11.73
CA PRO A 54 -14.83 -6.03 -12.24
C PRO A 54 -15.71 -5.76 -13.48
N GLY A 55 -15.24 -6.20 -14.64
CA GLY A 55 -15.96 -6.11 -15.92
C GLY A 55 -16.52 -7.46 -16.37
N PHE A 56 -16.06 -7.94 -17.53
CA PHE A 56 -16.30 -9.31 -18.01
C PHE A 56 -15.50 -10.34 -17.19
N THR A 57 -14.30 -9.97 -16.76
CA THR A 57 -13.48 -10.72 -15.78
C THR A 57 -13.71 -10.19 -14.37
N ARG A 58 -13.13 -10.86 -13.37
CA ARG A 58 -13.11 -10.32 -11.99
C ARG A 58 -12.21 -9.09 -11.90
N GLY A 59 -12.50 -8.28 -10.89
CA GLY A 59 -11.68 -7.15 -10.50
C GLY A 59 -10.58 -7.60 -9.53
N HIS A 60 -9.58 -6.74 -9.34
CA HIS A 60 -8.55 -6.98 -8.35
C HIS A 60 -8.06 -5.67 -7.71
N ILE A 61 -7.58 -5.80 -6.48
CA ILE A 61 -6.72 -4.83 -5.82
C ILE A 61 -5.40 -5.53 -5.56
N ILE A 62 -4.28 -4.94 -5.95
CA ILE A 62 -2.95 -5.42 -5.58
C ILE A 62 -2.24 -4.28 -4.84
N ILE A 63 -1.94 -4.51 -3.57
CA ILE A 63 -1.28 -3.51 -2.73
C ILE A 63 0.22 -3.63 -2.92
N VAL A 64 0.84 -2.77 -3.71
CA VAL A 64 2.26 -2.89 -4.09
C VAL A 64 3.15 -2.26 -3.01
N PRO A 65 3.88 -3.05 -2.21
CA PRO A 65 4.86 -2.50 -1.27
C PRO A 65 6.07 -1.95 -2.03
N THR A 66 6.85 -1.07 -1.40
CA THR A 66 8.12 -0.57 -1.96
C THR A 66 9.13 -1.69 -2.23
N SER A 67 9.06 -2.81 -1.51
CA SER A 67 9.85 -4.01 -1.76
C SER A 67 9.40 -4.84 -2.97
N GLY A 68 8.31 -4.43 -3.65
CA GLY A 68 7.66 -5.19 -4.70
C GLY A 68 6.64 -6.21 -4.17
N SER A 69 5.80 -6.71 -5.08
CA SER A 69 4.75 -7.69 -4.74
C SER A 69 5.31 -9.10 -4.67
N GLU A 70 4.98 -9.83 -3.61
CA GLU A 70 5.35 -11.24 -3.48
C GLU A 70 4.46 -12.13 -4.34
N HIS A 71 5.09 -13.07 -5.04
CA HIS A 71 4.39 -14.19 -5.66
C HIS A 71 4.33 -15.37 -4.69
N GLY A 72 3.14 -15.96 -4.57
CA GLY A 72 2.90 -17.22 -3.92
C GLY A 72 3.22 -18.41 -4.84
N GLY A 73 3.43 -19.59 -4.25
CA GLY A 73 3.75 -20.83 -4.97
C GLY A 73 2.53 -21.58 -5.52
N GLY A 74 1.37 -20.94 -5.57
CA GLY A 74 0.10 -21.56 -5.93
C GLY A 74 -0.17 -21.63 -7.44
N LEU A 75 -1.23 -22.34 -7.80
CA LEU A 75 -1.64 -22.53 -9.20
C LEU A 75 -2.47 -21.38 -9.76
N GLY A 76 -2.74 -20.35 -8.96
CA GLY A 76 -3.59 -19.22 -9.33
C GLY A 76 -3.06 -18.44 -10.55
N GLY A 77 -1.75 -18.34 -10.72
CA GLY A 77 -1.13 -17.68 -11.87
C GLY A 77 -1.36 -18.38 -13.22
N LEU A 78 -1.88 -19.61 -13.23
CA LEU A 78 -2.23 -20.38 -14.42
C LEU A 78 -3.66 -20.14 -14.91
N ASP A 79 -4.41 -19.25 -14.27
CA ASP A 79 -5.80 -18.96 -14.59
C ASP A 79 -5.95 -17.68 -15.44
N PRO A 80 -5.90 -17.78 -16.79
CA PRO A 80 -6.10 -16.63 -17.67
C PRO A 80 -7.56 -16.16 -17.71
N LEU A 81 -8.52 -16.95 -17.21
CA LEU A 81 -9.94 -16.69 -17.39
C LEU A 81 -10.52 -15.78 -16.30
N TYR A 82 -10.08 -15.93 -15.04
CA TYR A 82 -10.78 -15.27 -13.92
C TYR A 82 -10.04 -14.08 -13.29
N ALA A 83 -8.70 -14.07 -13.21
CA ALA A 83 -7.92 -12.87 -12.83
C ALA A 83 -6.43 -12.86 -13.24
N GLY A 84 -5.97 -13.81 -14.06
CA GLY A 84 -4.59 -13.85 -14.57
C GLY A 84 -3.55 -14.00 -13.45
N SER A 85 -2.39 -13.36 -13.64
CA SER A 85 -1.28 -13.40 -12.68
C SER A 85 -1.59 -12.76 -11.33
N ALA A 86 -2.70 -12.03 -11.17
CA ALA A 86 -3.10 -11.42 -9.90
C ALA A 86 -3.34 -12.47 -8.82
N TRP A 87 -3.88 -13.64 -9.16
CA TRP A 87 -4.06 -14.76 -8.22
C TRP A 87 -2.76 -15.33 -7.68
N GLY A 88 -1.66 -15.14 -8.40
CA GLY A 88 -0.34 -15.57 -7.94
C GLY A 88 0.26 -14.63 -6.90
N LYS A 89 -0.33 -13.46 -6.64
CA LYS A 89 0.23 -12.44 -5.75
C LYS A 89 -0.43 -12.49 -4.37
N LYS A 90 0.38 -12.63 -3.31
CA LYS A 90 -0.13 -12.79 -1.93
C LYS A 90 -0.86 -11.55 -1.38
N ASN A 91 -0.53 -10.39 -1.92
CA ASN A 91 -1.08 -9.08 -1.62
C ASN A 91 -2.23 -8.68 -2.57
N ALA A 92 -2.72 -9.63 -3.37
CA ALA A 92 -3.89 -9.42 -4.21
C ALA A 92 -5.18 -9.76 -3.47
N ILE A 93 -6.21 -8.98 -3.76
CA ILE A 93 -7.59 -9.21 -3.37
C ILE A 93 -8.37 -9.33 -4.67
N ILE A 94 -8.95 -10.50 -4.95
CA ILE A 94 -9.76 -10.73 -6.14
C ILE A 94 -11.23 -10.65 -5.76
N PHE A 95 -12.04 -9.92 -6.54
CA PHE A 95 -13.43 -9.68 -6.20
C PHE A 95 -14.36 -9.62 -7.41
N GLY A 96 -15.64 -9.93 -7.18
CA GLY A 96 -16.70 -9.81 -8.18
C GLY A 96 -17.49 -8.50 -8.04
N ARG A 97 -18.37 -8.22 -9.00
CA ARG A 97 -19.21 -6.99 -9.03
C ARG A 97 -19.98 -6.71 -7.74
N LYS A 98 -20.37 -7.75 -7.00
CA LYS A 98 -21.08 -7.63 -5.72
C LYS A 98 -20.30 -6.78 -4.69
N HIS A 99 -18.97 -6.86 -4.70
CA HIS A 99 -18.12 -6.14 -3.76
C HIS A 99 -17.51 -4.86 -4.35
N GLN A 100 -17.89 -4.47 -5.58
CA GLN A 100 -17.26 -3.33 -6.26
C GLN A 100 -17.35 -2.03 -5.45
N LYS A 101 -18.51 -1.74 -4.87
CA LYS A 101 -18.69 -0.54 -4.05
C LYS A 101 -17.76 -0.54 -2.83
N GLU A 102 -17.72 -1.65 -2.09
CA GLU A 102 -16.85 -1.82 -0.92
C GLU A 102 -15.36 -1.70 -1.30
N MET A 103 -14.97 -2.19 -2.49
CA MET A 103 -13.61 -2.09 -2.98
C MET A 103 -13.22 -0.68 -3.40
N ASN A 104 -14.13 0.08 -4.01
CA ASN A 104 -13.91 1.50 -4.30
C ASN A 104 -13.66 2.29 -3.00
N GLU A 105 -14.53 2.11 -2.00
CA GLU A 105 -14.38 2.75 -0.68
C GLU A 105 -13.07 2.33 0.00
N LEU A 106 -12.67 1.07 -0.13
CA LEU A 106 -11.41 0.56 0.43
C LEU A 106 -10.18 1.19 -0.25
N VAL A 107 -10.19 1.28 -1.59
CA VAL A 107 -9.10 1.90 -2.36
C VAL A 107 -8.95 3.38 -2.00
N GLU A 108 -10.07 4.11 -1.92
CA GLU A 108 -10.07 5.51 -1.48
C GLU A 108 -9.51 5.65 -0.06
N PHE A 109 -9.95 4.80 0.86
CA PHE A 109 -9.46 4.81 2.24
C PHE A 109 -7.95 4.56 2.30
N ILE A 110 -7.44 3.52 1.66
CA ILE A 110 -6.01 3.18 1.67
C ILE A 110 -5.19 4.31 1.02
N ASN A 111 -5.62 4.86 -0.12
CA ASN A 111 -4.92 5.96 -0.77
C ASN A 111 -4.83 7.19 0.15
N SER A 112 -5.91 7.54 0.85
CA SER A 112 -5.91 8.64 1.81
C SER A 112 -4.88 8.42 2.94
N LYS A 113 -4.74 7.17 3.40
CA LYS A 113 -3.79 6.80 4.44
C LYS A 113 -2.35 6.78 3.96
N ILE A 114 -2.10 6.34 2.71
CA ILE A 114 -0.78 6.44 2.08
C ILE A 114 -0.35 7.90 2.01
N SER A 115 -1.23 8.79 1.52
CA SER A 115 -0.92 10.23 1.47
C SER A 115 -0.58 10.81 2.85
N GLN A 116 -1.35 10.46 3.89
CA GLN A 116 -1.08 10.90 5.27
C GLN A 116 0.24 10.34 5.83
N ALA A 117 0.54 9.07 5.56
CA ALA A 117 1.77 8.42 6.02
C ALA A 117 3.02 9.01 5.34
N HIS A 118 2.92 9.41 4.08
CA HIS A 118 4.02 10.06 3.35
C HIS A 118 4.21 11.53 3.72
N LEU A 119 3.16 12.23 4.16
CA LEU A 119 3.26 13.59 4.70
C LEU A 119 3.91 13.62 6.09
N SER A 120 3.69 12.59 6.90
CA SER A 120 4.28 12.51 8.25
C SER A 120 5.78 12.15 8.23
N THR A 121 6.28 11.45 7.20
CA THR A 121 7.73 11.26 6.99
C THR A 121 8.48 12.56 6.67
N THR A 122 7.82 13.60 6.16
CA THR A 122 8.45 14.92 5.95
C THR A 122 8.83 15.58 7.29
N THR A 123 8.06 15.35 8.36
CA THR A 123 8.34 15.97 9.68
C THR A 123 9.53 15.37 10.42
N ILE A 124 9.86 14.09 10.16
CA ILE A 124 11.07 13.44 10.68
C ILE A 124 12.31 13.98 9.92
N SER A 125 12.14 14.46 8.69
CA SER A 125 13.21 15.02 7.86
C SER A 125 13.61 16.46 8.24
N SER A 126 12.70 17.29 8.77
CA SER A 126 13.00 18.71 9.04
C SER A 126 14.21 18.92 9.94
N ALA A 127 14.41 18.08 10.96
CA ALA A 127 15.56 18.16 11.87
C ALA A 127 16.88 17.71 11.22
N ASP A 128 16.84 16.63 10.44
CA ASP A 128 18.00 16.12 9.70
C ASP A 128 18.39 17.04 8.53
N GLU A 129 17.39 17.66 7.87
CA GLU A 129 17.58 18.69 6.86
C GLU A 129 18.18 19.95 7.48
N LEU A 130 17.69 20.39 8.64
CA LEU A 130 18.31 21.48 9.39
C LEU A 130 19.78 21.19 9.75
N ALA A 131 20.10 19.95 10.14
CA ALA A 131 21.48 19.55 10.41
C ALA A 131 22.36 19.61 9.15
N LYS A 132 21.83 19.25 7.97
CA LYS A 132 22.54 19.38 6.68
C LYS A 132 22.73 20.85 6.29
N PHE A 133 21.69 21.67 6.40
CA PHE A 133 21.79 23.11 6.13
C PHE A 133 22.77 23.79 7.08
N LYS A 134 22.84 23.37 8.35
CA LYS A 134 23.83 23.88 9.30
C LYS A 134 25.26 23.55 8.88
N LYS A 135 25.51 22.32 8.39
CA LYS A 135 26.82 21.96 7.83
C LYS A 135 27.20 22.82 6.63
N LEU A 136 26.27 23.07 5.72
CA LEU A 136 26.52 23.95 4.57
C LEU A 136 26.84 25.39 4.98
N LEU A 137 26.23 25.87 6.07
CA LEU A 137 26.55 27.16 6.65
C LEU A 137 27.94 27.17 7.29
N ASP A 138 28.28 26.13 8.05
CA ASP A 138 29.61 25.97 8.66
C ASP A 138 30.72 25.86 7.58
N GLU A 139 30.40 25.25 6.44
CA GLU A 139 31.25 25.17 5.25
C GLU A 139 31.25 26.46 4.41
N ASN A 140 30.52 27.50 4.82
CA ASN A 140 30.32 28.76 4.09
C ASN A 140 29.79 28.58 2.64
N VAL A 141 29.10 27.47 2.37
CA VAL A 141 28.44 27.18 1.08
C VAL A 141 27.15 27.98 0.94
N ILE A 142 26.46 28.23 2.05
CA ILE A 142 25.27 29.08 2.13
C ILE A 142 25.49 30.21 3.14
N THR A 143 24.73 31.28 2.99
CA THR A 143 24.74 32.42 3.92
C THR A 143 23.80 32.20 5.11
N GLN A 144 24.00 32.96 6.18
CA GLN A 144 23.14 32.96 7.35
C GLN A 144 21.67 33.28 7.00
N GLU A 145 21.45 34.20 6.07
CA GLU A 145 20.11 34.60 5.61
C GLU A 145 19.40 33.46 4.87
N GLU A 146 20.12 32.72 4.01
CA GLU A 146 19.60 31.56 3.29
C GLU A 146 19.28 30.40 4.24
N PHE A 147 20.12 30.17 5.25
CA PHE A 147 19.88 29.18 6.30
C PHE A 147 18.61 29.52 7.10
N ASP A 148 18.46 30.77 7.55
CA ASP A 148 17.32 31.19 8.37
C ASP A 148 16.01 31.18 7.57
N ALA A 149 16.04 31.49 6.27
CA ALA A 149 14.89 31.35 5.38
C ALA A 149 14.45 29.87 5.26
N LYS A 150 15.40 28.94 5.06
CA LYS A 150 15.10 27.50 5.01
C LYS A 150 14.63 26.95 6.34
N LYS A 151 15.19 27.43 7.46
CA LYS A 151 14.78 27.03 8.81
C LYS A 151 13.33 27.40 9.12
N LYS A 152 12.87 28.60 8.73
CA LYS A 152 11.47 28.98 8.89
C LYS A 152 10.54 28.12 8.04
N GLN A 153 10.93 27.86 6.79
CA GLN A 153 10.18 27.01 5.87
C GLN A 153 10.03 25.56 6.38
N LEU A 154 11.09 25.00 6.98
CA LEU A 154 11.09 23.62 7.50
C LEU A 154 10.38 23.44 8.85
N LEU A 155 10.23 24.53 9.60
CA LEU A 155 9.57 24.55 10.91
C LEU A 155 8.14 25.12 10.86
N ASP A 156 7.66 25.50 9.67
CA ASP A 156 6.30 26.04 9.44
C ASP A 156 5.97 27.26 10.35
N LEU A 157 6.96 28.15 10.52
CA LEU A 157 6.93 29.34 11.40
C LEU A 157 6.65 30.66 10.66
#